data_AF-A0A7L4NZI3-F1
#
_entry.id   AF-A0A7L4NZI3-F1
#
_cell.length_a   1.000
_cell.length_b   1.000
_cell.length_c   1.000
_cell.angle_alpha   90.00
_cell.angle_beta   90.00
_cell.angle_gamma   90.00
#
_symmetry.space_group_name_H-M   'P 1'
#
loop_
_entity.id
_entity.type
_entity.pdbx_description
1 polymer ?
#
loop_
_entity_poly.entity_id
_entity_poly.type
_entity_poly.pdbx_seq_one_letter_code
_entity_poly.pdbx_strand_id
1 'polypeptide(L)'
;MTTISEAITTIKKAENDADKLIEDSQMKSSEMIDDAEAKSKEIVENAKKEAQEEAEKLLYEAETNAKKEAFQITNKTAGEVEVNKKKAADNVDEAAEIIVKSIL
;
A
#
# COMPACT_ATOMS: atom_id res chain seq x y z
N MET A 1 -13.06 50.83 57.80
CA MET A 1 -14.15 50.18 57.03
C MET A 1 -13.82 50.03 55.54
N THR A 2 -12.87 50.79 54.98
CA THR A 2 -12.48 50.77 53.56
C THR A 2 -11.80 49.47 53.09
N THR A 3 -11.05 48.81 53.97
CA THR A 3 -10.24 47.62 53.64
C THR A 3 -11.04 46.36 53.32
N ILE A 4 -12.23 46.19 53.91
CA ILE A 4 -13.11 45.03 53.65
C ILE A 4 -13.79 45.17 52.28
N SER A 5 -14.19 46.38 51.89
CA SER A 5 -14.81 46.65 50.59
C SER A 5 -13.85 46.43 49.42
N GLU A 6 -12.58 46.82 49.60
CA GLU A 6 -11.51 46.54 48.64
C GLU A 6 -11.25 45.03 48.52
N ALA A 7 -11.15 44.32 49.66
CA ALA A 7 -10.98 42.86 49.66
C ALA A 7 -12.12 42.13 48.93
N ILE A 8 -13.37 42.53 49.15
CA ILE A 8 -14.54 41.95 48.44
C ILE A 8 -14.45 42.22 46.93
N THR A 9 -14.01 43.41 46.53
CA THR A 9 -13.86 43.77 45.11
C THR A 9 -12.78 42.95 44.44
N THR A 10 -11.65 42.73 45.12
CA THR A 10 -10.57 41.87 44.64
C THR A 10 -11.01 40.42 44.53
N ILE A 11 -11.78 39.89 45.49
CA ILE A 11 -12.33 38.54 45.42
C ILE A 11 -13.25 38.39 44.21
N LYS A 12 -14.21 39.30 44.02
CA LYS A 12 -15.11 39.26 42.85
C LYS A 12 -14.38 39.33 41.52
N LYS A 13 -13.31 40.12 41.46
CA LYS A 13 -12.46 40.18 40.26
C LYS A 13 -11.77 38.84 40.03
N ALA A 14 -11.18 38.25 41.06
CA ALA A 14 -10.53 36.95 40.96
C ALA A 14 -11.50 35.83 40.56
N GLU A 15 -12.74 35.86 41.08
CA GLU A 15 -13.81 34.94 40.66
C GLU A 15 -14.13 35.10 39.17
N ASN A 16 -14.32 36.33 38.69
CA ASN A 16 -14.59 36.58 37.27
C ASN A 16 -13.42 36.17 36.36
N ASP A 17 -12.19 36.45 36.78
CA ASP A 17 -10.99 36.07 36.05
C ASP A 17 -10.83 34.54 36.01
N ALA A 18 -11.19 33.83 37.08
CA ALA A 18 -11.20 32.38 37.13
C ALA A 18 -12.27 31.76 36.22
N ASP A 19 -13.50 32.32 36.23
CA ASP A 19 -14.58 31.85 35.35
C ASP A 19 -14.20 32.00 33.87
N LYS A 20 -13.61 33.14 33.50
CA LYS A 20 -13.09 33.36 32.14
C LYS A 20 -11.98 32.39 31.78
N LEU A 21 -11.04 32.13 32.70
CA LEU A 21 -9.98 31.16 32.48
C LEU A 21 -10.56 29.77 32.19
N ILE A 22 -11.62 29.37 32.91
CA ILE A 22 -12.29 28.08 32.70
C ILE A 22 -12.94 28.04 31.32
N GLU A 23 -13.69 29.08 30.94
CA GLU A 23 -14.35 29.17 29.63
C GLU A 23 -13.33 29.13 28.48
N ASP A 24 -12.27 29.95 28.56
CA ASP A 24 -11.19 29.98 27.57
C ASP A 24 -10.49 28.62 27.46
N SER A 25 -10.26 27.96 28.60
CA SER A 25 -9.63 26.63 28.64
C SER A 25 -10.51 25.55 28.02
N GLN A 26 -11.82 25.62 28.25
CA GLN A 26 -12.79 24.70 27.64
C GLN A 26 -12.86 24.89 26.12
N MET A 27 -12.93 26.14 25.66
CA MET A 27 -12.96 26.48 24.24
C MET A 27 -11.69 25.98 23.54
N LYS A 28 -10.52 26.30 24.10
CA LYS A 28 -9.23 25.87 23.55
C LYS A 28 -9.07 24.35 23.55
N SER A 29 -9.58 23.66 24.58
CA SER A 29 -9.56 22.20 24.62
C SER A 29 -10.44 21.60 23.51
N SER A 30 -11.61 22.18 23.25
CA SER A 30 -12.48 21.76 22.16
C SER A 30 -11.81 21.96 20.80
N GLU A 31 -11.23 23.13 20.56
CA GLU A 31 -10.49 23.42 19.32
C GLU A 31 -9.33 22.44 19.10
N MET A 32 -8.59 22.11 20.16
CA MET A 32 -7.50 21.14 20.08
C MET A 32 -7.99 19.74 19.72
N ILE A 33 -9.16 19.33 20.22
CA ILE A 33 -9.76 18.03 19.91
C ILE A 33 -10.21 18.00 18.44
N ASP A 34 -10.91 19.05 17.99
CA ASP A 34 -11.40 19.15 16.61
C ASP A 34 -10.24 19.15 15.60
N ASP A 35 -9.17 19.90 15.89
CA ASP A 35 -7.95 19.92 15.09
C ASP A 35 -7.26 18.54 15.05
N ALA A 36 -7.21 17.85 16.19
CA ALA A 36 -6.62 16.52 16.28
C ALA A 36 -7.43 15.49 15.48
N GLU A 37 -8.76 15.57 15.55
CA GLU A 37 -9.64 14.71 14.76
C GLU A 37 -9.49 14.96 13.26
N ALA A 38 -9.44 16.23 12.84
CA ALA A 38 -9.25 16.60 11.44
C ALA A 38 -7.92 16.05 10.89
N LYS A 39 -6.82 16.28 11.62
CA LYS A 39 -5.49 15.75 11.26
C LYS A 39 -5.48 14.22 11.24
N SER A 40 -6.12 13.57 12.20
CA SER A 40 -6.20 12.11 12.22
C SER A 40 -6.94 11.56 11.01
N LYS A 41 -8.05 12.18 10.61
CA LYS A 41 -8.81 11.80 9.41
C LYS A 41 -7.97 11.98 8.14
N GLU A 42 -7.28 13.12 8.02
CA GLU A 42 -6.38 13.40 6.90
C GLU A 42 -5.25 12.37 6.78
N ILE A 43 -4.59 12.02 7.89
CA ILE A 43 -3.54 11.00 7.91
C ILE A 43 -4.07 9.65 7.42
N VAL A 44 -5.25 9.24 7.91
CA VAL A 44 -5.85 7.95 7.52
C VAL A 44 -6.26 7.95 6.04
N GLU A 45 -6.79 9.07 5.53
CA GLU A 45 -7.18 9.19 4.13
C GLU A 45 -5.96 9.17 3.20
N ASN A 46 -4.91 9.90 3.54
CA ASN A 46 -3.65 9.90 2.80
C ASN A 46 -3.00 8.50 2.81
N ALA A 47 -2.95 7.84 3.97
CA ALA A 47 -2.42 6.49 4.07
C ALA A 47 -3.21 5.47 3.22
N LYS A 48 -4.54 5.60 3.15
CA LYS A 48 -5.37 4.76 2.27
C LYS A 48 -5.07 5.00 0.80
N LYS A 49 -4.91 6.27 0.41
CA LYS A 49 -4.59 6.65 -0.96
C LYS A 49 -3.22 6.12 -1.38
N GLU A 50 -2.20 6.34 -0.55
CA GLU A 50 -0.84 5.81 -0.79
C GLU A 50 -0.85 4.28 -0.90
N ALA A 51 -1.57 3.59 -0.01
CA ALA A 51 -1.69 2.14 -0.07
C ALA A 51 -2.37 1.65 -1.36
N GLN A 52 -3.37 2.38 -1.86
CA GLN A 52 -4.02 2.05 -3.12
C GLN A 52 -3.07 2.25 -4.31
N GLU A 53 -2.37 3.38 -4.37
CA GLU A 53 -1.41 3.68 -5.44
C GLU A 53 -0.26 2.64 -5.46
N GLU A 54 0.25 2.26 -4.29
CA GLU A 54 1.28 1.22 -4.14
C GLU A 54 0.76 -0.15 -4.61
N ALA A 55 -0.49 -0.51 -4.26
CA ALA A 55 -1.11 -1.76 -4.68
C ALA A 55 -1.31 -1.83 -6.20
N GLU A 56 -1.79 -0.75 -6.81
CA GLU A 56 -1.95 -0.65 -8.27
C GLU A 56 -0.61 -0.77 -8.99
N LYS A 57 0.44 -0.12 -8.47
CA LYS A 57 1.79 -0.24 -8.99
C LYS A 57 2.31 -1.67 -8.90
N LEU A 58 2.15 -2.32 -7.74
CA LEU A 58 2.58 -3.70 -7.53
C LEU A 58 1.87 -4.65 -8.49
N LEU A 59 0.55 -4.48 -8.69
CA LEU A 59 -0.22 -5.28 -9.63
C LEU A 59 0.31 -5.11 -11.07
N TYR A 60 0.54 -3.87 -11.49
CA TYR A 60 1.08 -3.58 -12.82
C TYR A 60 2.47 -4.19 -13.04
N GLU A 61 3.36 -4.09 -12.05
CA GLU A 61 4.68 -4.70 -12.09
C GLU A 61 4.60 -6.23 -12.15
N ALA A 62 3.74 -6.84 -11.34
CA ALA A 62 3.50 -8.28 -11.33
C ALA A 62 2.98 -8.77 -12.69
N GLU A 63 2.00 -8.10 -13.28
CA GLU A 63 1.48 -8.45 -14.61
C GLU A 63 2.56 -8.31 -15.70
N THR A 64 3.35 -7.25 -15.63
CA THR A 64 4.43 -7.00 -16.60
C THR A 64 5.50 -8.09 -16.51
N ASN A 65 5.90 -8.45 -15.30
CA ASN A 65 6.87 -9.52 -15.05
C ASN A 65 6.32 -10.87 -15.50
N ALA A 66 5.07 -11.20 -15.18
CA ALA A 66 4.43 -12.43 -15.61
C ALA A 66 4.37 -12.55 -17.15
N LYS A 67 4.01 -11.46 -17.86
CA LYS A 67 4.02 -11.42 -19.33
C LYS A 67 5.43 -11.64 -19.90
N LYS A 68 6.44 -11.02 -19.28
CA LYS A 68 7.84 -11.17 -19.69
C LYS A 68 8.33 -12.61 -19.48
N GLU A 69 8.02 -13.22 -18.34
CA GLU A 69 8.36 -14.61 -18.05
C GLU A 69 7.66 -15.58 -19.01
N ALA A 70 6.36 -15.38 -19.25
CA ALA A 70 5.61 -16.19 -20.21
C ALA A 70 6.22 -16.13 -21.62
N PHE A 71 6.65 -14.94 -22.06
CA PHE A 71 7.33 -14.78 -23.35
C PHE A 71 8.69 -15.51 -23.37
N GLN A 72 9.47 -15.40 -22.30
CA GLN A 72 10.76 -16.10 -22.20
C GLN A 72 10.60 -17.62 -22.22
N ILE A 73 9.63 -18.15 -21.47
CA ILE A 73 9.31 -19.58 -21.45
C ILE A 73 8.90 -20.03 -22.85
N THR A 74 7.98 -19.31 -23.50
CA THR A 74 7.51 -19.65 -24.84
C THR A 74 8.65 -19.71 -25.85
N ASN A 75 9.53 -18.71 -25.85
CA ASN A 75 10.69 -18.70 -26.75
C ASN A 75 11.67 -19.83 -26.47
N LYS A 76 11.94 -20.11 -25.19
CA LYS A 76 12.81 -21.22 -24.78
C LYS A 76 12.23 -22.55 -25.23
N THR A 77 10.95 -22.80 -24.97
CA THR A 77 10.25 -24.01 -25.38
C THR A 77 10.21 -24.17 -26.90
N ALA A 78 9.98 -23.08 -27.66
CA ALA A 78 10.03 -23.13 -29.12
C ALA A 78 11.41 -23.56 -29.63
N GLY A 79 12.49 -23.05 -29.03
CA GLY A 79 13.85 -23.46 -29.35
C GLY A 79 14.12 -24.93 -29.01
N GLU A 80 13.68 -25.40 -27.84
CA GLU A 80 13.82 -26.80 -27.42
C GLU A 80 13.03 -27.76 -28.33
N VAL A 81 11.81 -27.39 -28.73
CA VAL A 81 10.98 -28.16 -29.67
C VAL A 81 11.67 -28.30 -31.02
N GLU A 82 12.26 -27.22 -31.54
CA GLU A 82 12.98 -27.25 -32.82
C GLU A 82 14.22 -28.15 -32.75
N VAL A 83 14.98 -28.08 -31.65
CA VAL A 83 16.13 -28.97 -31.41
C VAL A 83 15.68 -30.44 -31.33
N ASN A 84 14.61 -30.73 -30.59
CA ASN A 84 14.07 -32.09 -30.50
C ASN A 84 13.54 -32.60 -31.84
N LYS A 85 12.88 -31.75 -32.63
CA LYS A 85 12.38 -32.11 -33.96
C LYS A 85 13.52 -32.49 -34.90
N LYS A 86 14.63 -31.73 -34.90
CA LYS A 86 15.82 -32.07 -35.69
C LYS A 86 16.42 -33.39 -35.25
N LYS A 87 16.67 -33.56 -33.95
CA LYS A 87 17.16 -34.84 -33.40
C LYS A 87 16.25 -36.01 -33.77
N ALA A 88 14.94 -35.85 -33.65
CA ALA A 88 14.00 -36.90 -34.02
C ALA A 88 14.11 -37.24 -35.51
N ALA A 89 14.14 -36.23 -36.40
CA ALA A 89 14.29 -36.41 -37.84
C ALA A 89 15.57 -37.16 -38.20
N ASP A 90 16.70 -36.83 -37.57
CA ASP A 90 18.00 -37.46 -37.82
C ASP A 90 18.01 -38.97 -37.47
N ASN A 91 17.12 -39.42 -36.57
CA ASN A 91 17.03 -40.82 -36.14
C ASN A 91 15.93 -41.62 -36.86
N VAL A 92 15.12 -41.00 -37.73
CA VAL A 92 13.99 -41.68 -38.41
C VAL A 92 14.49 -42.80 -39.31
N ASP A 93 15.51 -42.53 -40.12
CA ASP A 93 16.00 -43.48 -41.12
C ASP A 93 16.64 -44.71 -40.45
N GLU A 94 17.44 -44.51 -39.41
CA GLU A 94 18.04 -45.59 -38.62
C GLU A 94 16.98 -46.44 -37.93
N ALA A 95 15.96 -45.80 -37.33
CA ALA A 95 14.85 -46.51 -36.71
C ALA A 95 14.06 -47.35 -37.73
N ALA A 96 13.81 -46.82 -38.93
CA ALA A 96 13.15 -47.54 -40.01
C ALA A 96 13.96 -48.78 -40.43
N GLU A 97 15.29 -48.66 -40.53
CA GLU A 97 16.17 -49.77 -40.89
C GLU A 97 16.16 -50.90 -39.84
N ILE A 98 16.16 -50.54 -38.55
CA ILE A 98 16.06 -51.52 -37.44
C ILE A 98 14.72 -52.26 -37.50
N ILE A 99 13.62 -51.55 -37.78
CA ILE A 99 12.29 -52.18 -37.91
C ILE A 99 12.28 -53.17 -39.08
N VAL A 100 12.80 -52.79 -40.25
CA VAL A 100 12.85 -53.68 -41.41
C VAL A 100 13.69 -54.94 -41.11
N LYS A 101 14.84 -54.81 -40.45
CA LYS A 101 15.69 -55.94 -40.06
C LYS A 101 15.10 -56.86 -38.99
N SER A 102 14.08 -56.40 -38.25
CA SER A 102 13.44 -57.20 -37.19
C SER A 102 12.18 -57.94 -37.67
N ILE A 103 11.64 -57.58 -38.83
CA ILE A 103 10.45 -58.21 -39.43
C ILE A 103 10.84 -59.23 -40.51
N LEU A 104 11.99 -59.05 -41.18
CA LEU A 104 12.59 -59.99 -42.14
C LEU A 104 13.46 -61.04 -41.44
#